data_AF-A0A6J4X155-F1
#
_entry.id   AF-A0A6J4X155-F1
#
_cell.length_a   1.000
_cell.length_b   1.000
_cell.length_c   1.000
_cell.angle_alpha   90.00
_cell.angle_beta   90.00
_cell.angle_gamma   90.00
#
_symmetry.space_group_name_H-M   'P 1'
#
loop_
_entity.id
_entity.type
_entity.pdbx_description
1 polymer ?
#
loop_
_entity_poly.entity_id
_entity_poly.type
_entity_poly.pdbx_seq_one_letter_code
_entity_poly.pdbx_strand_id
1 'polypeptide(L)'
;MNSEVGMRKSETMLIGHSSMFRVKKSSIAGKFEGWEAILKLEHVSRNFLNLKLKSIALRKFGMKQSFFPTAAFRLPTSSLRLPTFFLIILIFVPCIPGAVDATNVDTGSLSASLDQASVPVGGVVWLTLDYRLPEGSRLPENMEVNGLDDLGIIKQIINPGQIRIQLLVDQVGPWQSAPISFPYLDANGQPQFLTAPPVSIQAISNLSAKAEEAQLRPIRDIVPVQSIWQSYLLWLAAFIALVLIGLGLFWWYKRQQTPAALAQYTEPPEIRARRELRGLDSQRYFEKGRVKKYYFVFSEILRRYLESIRNFPAAEFTTEEIARHIRAEQDRKLIPLLQQADLVKFADTVPTQARKEEDIKAALAYIRQSSAQLASDQGNGPDQEVPE
;
A
#
# COMPACT_ATOMS: atom_id res chain seq x y z
N MET A 1 34.38 83.28 8.81
CA MET A 1 34.19 83.83 7.46
C MET A 1 35.51 83.63 6.73
N ASN A 2 35.50 83.00 5.55
CA ASN A 2 36.68 82.53 4.80
C ASN A 2 37.49 81.43 5.55
N SER A 3 38.32 80.60 4.92
CA SER A 3 38.33 79.94 3.58
C SER A 3 39.48 78.89 3.64
N GLU A 4 39.26 77.60 3.43
CA GLU A 4 39.22 76.90 2.12
C GLU A 4 40.61 76.77 1.43
N VAL A 5 40.89 75.59 0.83
CA VAL A 5 42.10 75.22 0.04
C VAL A 5 43.43 75.09 0.85
N GLY A 6 44.33 74.13 0.60
CA GLY A 6 44.26 72.91 -0.23
C GLY A 6 45.60 72.48 -0.87
N MET A 7 46.01 71.22 -0.69
CA MET A 7 47.08 70.50 -1.40
C MET A 7 46.53 69.09 -1.76
N ARG A 8 46.50 68.59 -3.01
CA ARG A 8 47.61 68.24 -3.94
C ARG A 8 48.53 67.16 -3.33
N LYS A 9 48.78 65.98 -3.92
CA LYS A 9 48.59 65.40 -5.28
C LYS A 9 48.20 63.89 -5.15
N SER A 10 47.33 63.30 -5.99
CA SER A 10 47.61 62.46 -7.19
C SER A 10 48.77 61.46 -7.04
N GLU A 11 48.72 60.20 -7.48
CA GLU A 11 47.94 59.52 -8.56
C GLU A 11 47.26 58.22 -8.02
N THR A 12 46.10 57.71 -8.50
CA THR A 12 45.72 57.19 -9.85
C THR A 12 46.57 55.98 -10.24
N MET A 13 46.05 54.74 -10.44
CA MET A 13 45.38 54.19 -11.65
C MET A 13 45.30 52.65 -11.42
N LEU A 14 44.29 51.80 -11.74
CA LEU A 14 42.97 51.76 -12.40
C LEU A 14 41.87 51.30 -11.38
N ILE A 15 40.54 51.24 -11.57
CA ILE A 15 39.61 50.59 -12.55
C ILE A 15 39.70 49.04 -12.57
N GLY A 16 38.61 48.27 -12.43
CA GLY A 16 37.18 48.60 -12.55
C GLY A 16 36.21 47.87 -11.62
N HIS A 17 34.95 48.29 -11.69
CA HIS A 17 33.87 48.00 -10.73
C HIS A 17 32.62 47.52 -11.48
N SER A 18 32.05 46.38 -11.09
CA SER A 18 30.66 46.00 -11.44
C SER A 18 30.09 45.05 -10.39
N SER A 19 28.75 44.95 -10.31
CA SER A 19 28.06 44.57 -9.07
C SER A 19 26.81 43.72 -9.28
N MET A 20 26.36 43.07 -8.19
CA MET A 20 25.16 42.22 -8.08
C MET A 20 25.27 40.90 -8.89
N PHE A 21 24.76 39.74 -8.44
CA PHE A 21 23.48 39.51 -7.79
C PHE A 21 23.49 38.48 -6.63
N ARG A 22 22.93 38.93 -5.50
CA ARG A 22 22.00 38.23 -4.61
C ARG A 22 21.41 36.90 -5.16
N VAL A 23 21.74 35.76 -4.52
CA VAL A 23 20.83 34.89 -3.73
C VAL A 23 21.66 34.14 -2.68
N LYS A 24 21.28 34.21 -1.39
CA LYS A 24 21.85 33.38 -0.33
C LYS A 24 20.74 32.58 0.35
N LYS A 25 20.59 31.31 -0.01
CA LYS A 25 19.50 30.44 0.47
C LYS A 25 19.94 29.69 1.73
N SER A 26 19.61 30.22 2.90
CA SER A 26 19.76 29.54 4.19
C SER A 26 18.53 28.69 4.50
N SER A 27 18.70 27.40 4.84
CA SER A 27 17.72 26.63 5.62
C SER A 27 18.28 25.31 6.17
N ILE A 28 18.06 25.11 7.48
CA ILE A 28 17.72 23.83 8.11
C ILE A 28 18.75 22.69 7.91
N ALA A 29 19.87 22.78 8.63
CA ALA A 29 20.38 21.61 9.32
C ALA A 29 19.70 21.54 10.70
N GLY A 30 19.13 20.39 11.09
CA GLY A 30 18.57 20.21 12.44
C GLY A 30 17.14 19.67 12.57
N LYS A 31 16.69 18.73 11.71
CA LYS A 31 15.57 17.81 12.04
C LYS A 31 15.52 16.59 11.12
N PHE A 32 16.24 15.53 11.44
CA PHE A 32 16.18 14.25 10.70
C PHE A 32 16.35 12.99 11.57
N GLU A 33 15.82 13.03 12.81
CA GLU A 33 15.49 11.82 13.56
C GLU A 33 13.96 11.62 13.50
N GLY A 34 13.51 10.41 13.15
CA GLY A 34 12.08 10.06 13.10
C GLY A 34 11.65 9.12 11.95
N TRP A 35 12.39 9.06 10.84
CA TRP A 35 11.97 8.27 9.66
C TRP A 35 12.28 6.77 9.76
N GLU A 36 13.33 6.37 10.50
CA GLU A 36 13.65 4.96 10.83
C GLU A 36 12.50 4.21 11.53
N ALA A 37 11.58 4.92 12.20
CA ALA A 37 10.47 4.31 12.92
C ALA A 37 9.33 3.84 12.00
N ILE A 38 9.19 4.44 10.81
CA ILE A 38 8.01 4.25 9.95
C ILE A 38 8.14 2.98 9.09
N LEU A 39 9.34 2.68 8.58
CA LEU A 39 9.59 1.51 7.72
C LEU A 39 9.59 0.17 8.46
N LYS A 40 9.53 0.14 9.80
CA LYS A 40 9.41 -1.09 10.60
C LYS A 40 7.96 -1.58 10.81
N LEU A 41 6.95 -0.78 10.46
CA LEU A 41 5.54 -1.12 10.70
C LEU A 41 4.89 -1.96 9.58
N GLU A 42 5.38 -1.88 8.34
CA GLU A 42 4.81 -2.65 7.22
C GLU A 42 5.13 -4.16 7.26
N HIS A 43 6.19 -4.56 7.97
CA HIS A 43 6.66 -5.95 7.98
C HIS A 43 5.91 -6.87 8.96
N VAL A 44 5.12 -6.30 9.90
CA VAL A 44 4.41 -7.07 10.94
C VAL A 44 3.06 -7.62 10.44
N SER A 45 2.42 -6.94 9.48
CA SER A 45 1.06 -7.25 9.00
C SER A 45 0.94 -8.65 8.35
N ARG A 46 1.98 -9.12 7.65
CA ARG A 46 1.91 -10.36 6.85
C ARG A 46 1.98 -11.67 7.65
N ASN A 47 2.55 -11.67 8.87
CA ASN A 47 2.73 -12.91 9.64
C ASN A 47 1.54 -13.28 10.54
N PHE A 48 0.59 -12.39 10.79
CA PHE A 48 -0.53 -12.68 11.70
C PHE A 48 -1.66 -13.51 11.06
N LEU A 49 -1.74 -13.57 9.73
CA LEU A 49 -2.77 -14.36 9.02
C LEU A 49 -2.51 -15.88 9.07
N ASN A 50 -1.24 -16.30 9.11
CA ASN A 50 -0.86 -17.72 9.02
C ASN A 50 -0.95 -18.51 10.34
N LEU A 51 -1.13 -17.85 11.49
CA LEU A 51 -1.25 -18.54 12.78
C LEU A 51 -2.68 -18.89 13.21
N LYS A 52 -3.72 -18.32 12.57
CA LYS A 52 -5.12 -18.51 13.00
C LYS A 52 -5.95 -19.52 12.19
N LEU A 53 -5.30 -20.27 11.28
CA LEU A 53 -5.94 -21.33 10.47
C LEU A 53 -5.54 -22.76 10.89
N LYS A 54 -4.57 -22.94 11.81
CA LYS A 54 -4.14 -24.26 12.31
C LYS A 54 -4.88 -24.78 13.55
N SER A 55 -5.84 -24.04 14.10
CA SER A 55 -6.49 -24.34 15.39
C SER A 55 -7.90 -24.95 15.29
N ILE A 56 -8.46 -25.14 14.09
CA ILE A 56 -9.83 -25.66 13.89
C ILE A 56 -9.85 -27.08 13.28
N ALA A 57 -8.74 -27.54 12.69
CA ALA A 57 -8.66 -28.80 11.95
C ALA A 57 -8.08 -29.99 12.75
N LEU A 58 -8.41 -30.13 14.06
CA LEU A 58 -8.04 -31.33 14.85
C LEU A 58 -8.85 -31.47 16.15
N ARG A 59 -10.18 -31.73 16.06
CA ARG A 59 -11.00 -32.12 17.23
C ARG A 59 -12.00 -33.25 16.96
N LYS A 60 -11.66 -34.21 16.09
CA LYS A 60 -12.46 -35.42 15.88
C LYS A 60 -11.65 -36.63 15.38
N PHE A 61 -10.70 -37.11 16.17
CA PHE A 61 -10.29 -38.52 16.18
C PHE A 61 -9.67 -38.86 17.54
N GLY A 62 -10.34 -39.69 18.33
CA GLY A 62 -9.86 -40.11 19.65
C GLY A 62 -9.26 -41.50 19.56
N MET A 63 -7.96 -41.63 19.84
CA MET A 63 -7.31 -42.94 19.95
C MET A 63 -6.24 -42.86 21.04
N LYS A 64 -6.43 -43.61 22.13
CA LYS A 64 -5.43 -43.72 23.20
C LYS A 64 -4.32 -44.67 22.77
N GLN A 65 -3.07 -44.26 22.97
CA GLN A 65 -1.93 -45.18 22.94
C GLN A 65 -1.84 -45.96 24.25
N SER A 66 -1.42 -47.22 24.18
CA SER A 66 -0.83 -47.96 25.30
C SER A 66 -0.09 -49.21 24.81
N PHE A 67 1.07 -49.48 25.42
CA PHE A 67 1.83 -50.74 25.38
C PHE A 67 2.54 -51.17 24.08
N PHE A 68 3.88 -51.08 24.13
CA PHE A 68 4.78 -52.08 23.54
C PHE A 68 4.69 -53.39 24.36
N PRO A 69 5.03 -54.57 23.80
CA PRO A 69 6.43 -54.99 23.88
C PRO A 69 7.00 -55.73 22.65
N THR A 70 8.33 -55.64 22.57
CA THR A 70 9.33 -56.55 22.00
C THR A 70 8.89 -57.91 21.43
N ALA A 71 9.17 -58.15 20.15
CA ALA A 71 9.53 -59.47 19.62
C ALA A 71 10.37 -59.31 18.34
N ALA A 72 11.44 -60.09 18.18
CA ALA A 72 12.21 -60.18 16.94
C ALA A 72 11.83 -61.47 16.20
N PHE A 73 11.57 -61.40 14.88
CA PHE A 73 11.42 -62.60 14.07
C PHE A 73 11.96 -62.45 12.64
N ARG A 74 12.23 -63.59 11.99
CA ARG A 74 13.05 -63.72 10.78
C ARG A 74 12.32 -63.36 9.49
N LEU A 75 13.10 -62.92 8.50
CA LEU A 75 12.76 -63.05 7.08
C LEU A 75 12.64 -64.54 6.69
N PRO A 76 11.57 -64.99 6.03
CA PRO A 76 11.53 -66.26 5.34
C PRO A 76 12.06 -66.13 3.90
N THR A 77 12.99 -67.02 3.51
CA THR A 77 13.50 -67.13 2.13
C THR A 77 12.82 -68.28 1.39
N SER A 78 12.39 -68.04 0.16
CA SER A 78 12.01 -69.08 -0.83
C SER A 78 12.44 -68.61 -2.23
N SER A 79 13.54 -69.12 -2.79
CA SER A 79 13.67 -70.40 -3.51
C SER A 79 12.92 -70.42 -4.85
N LEU A 80 13.63 -70.31 -5.98
CA LEU A 80 14.00 -71.43 -6.87
C LEU A 80 12.80 -72.06 -7.61
N ARG A 81 12.79 -72.29 -8.93
CA ARG A 81 13.89 -72.67 -9.85
C ARG A 81 13.61 -72.18 -11.29
N LEU A 82 14.67 -72.02 -12.10
CA LEU A 82 14.62 -72.08 -13.57
C LEU A 82 15.83 -72.91 -14.06
N PRO A 83 15.65 -73.95 -14.90
CA PRO A 83 16.76 -74.77 -15.38
C PRO A 83 17.40 -74.18 -16.66
N THR A 84 18.73 -74.17 -16.70
CA THR A 84 19.52 -73.91 -17.91
C THR A 84 19.62 -75.17 -18.77
N PHE A 85 19.60 -75.02 -20.10
CA PHE A 85 20.11 -76.04 -21.01
C PHE A 85 21.02 -75.44 -22.10
N PHE A 86 22.21 -76.02 -22.14
CA PHE A 86 23.20 -76.15 -23.22
C PHE A 86 22.56 -76.45 -24.62
N LEU A 87 23.21 -76.28 -25.79
CA LEU A 87 24.61 -75.99 -26.19
C LEU A 87 24.73 -75.88 -27.75
N ILE A 88 25.84 -75.32 -28.28
CA ILE A 88 26.33 -75.41 -29.70
C ILE A 88 25.47 -74.63 -30.74
N ILE A 89 25.97 -73.61 -31.44
CA ILE A 89 27.09 -73.52 -32.42
C ILE A 89 26.78 -74.19 -33.77
N LEU A 90 26.59 -73.38 -34.82
CA LEU A 90 27.15 -73.68 -36.14
C LEU A 90 27.58 -72.40 -36.84
N ILE A 91 28.72 -72.44 -37.52
CA ILE A 91 29.22 -71.37 -38.38
C ILE A 91 28.62 -71.56 -39.78
N PHE A 92 28.10 -70.50 -40.39
CA PHE A 92 28.11 -70.38 -41.84
C PHE A 92 28.24 -68.92 -42.28
N VAL A 93 29.33 -68.60 -42.99
CA VAL A 93 29.60 -67.28 -43.57
C VAL A 93 29.50 -67.40 -45.09
N PRO A 94 28.58 -66.68 -45.74
CA PRO A 94 28.70 -66.32 -47.14
C PRO A 94 29.32 -64.92 -47.26
N CYS A 95 30.58 -64.85 -47.66
CA CYS A 95 31.18 -63.60 -48.13
C CYS A 95 30.58 -63.25 -49.51
N ILE A 96 30.12 -62.02 -49.69
CA ILE A 96 29.73 -61.48 -51.00
C ILE A 96 30.49 -60.14 -51.18
N PRO A 97 31.12 -59.88 -52.35
CA PRO A 97 32.10 -58.79 -52.46
C PRO A 97 31.48 -57.39 -52.45
N GLY A 98 32.28 -56.41 -52.03
CA GLY A 98 31.89 -55.00 -52.12
C GLY A 98 31.80 -54.50 -53.57
N ALA A 99 30.85 -53.59 -53.81
CA ALA A 99 30.70 -52.89 -55.07
C ALA A 99 30.93 -51.39 -54.86
N VAL A 100 32.04 -50.90 -55.42
CA VAL A 100 32.39 -49.53 -55.86
C VAL A 100 31.82 -48.30 -55.14
N ASP A 101 32.71 -47.33 -54.88
CA ASP A 101 32.38 -45.98 -54.43
C ASP A 101 31.30 -45.31 -55.28
N ALA A 102 30.19 -44.96 -54.66
CA ALA A 102 29.42 -43.78 -55.06
C ALA A 102 29.96 -42.58 -54.28
N THR A 103 30.31 -41.50 -54.97
CA THR A 103 30.79 -40.25 -54.36
C THR A 103 29.82 -39.79 -53.27
N ASN A 104 30.34 -39.55 -52.07
CA ASN A 104 29.54 -39.13 -50.92
C ASN A 104 29.07 -37.67 -51.08
N VAL A 105 27.98 -37.49 -51.83
CA VAL A 105 27.18 -36.28 -51.79
C VAL A 105 26.41 -36.31 -50.48
N ASP A 106 26.64 -35.31 -49.64
CA ASP A 106 26.01 -35.17 -48.32
C ASP A 106 24.52 -34.78 -48.47
N THR A 107 23.70 -35.68 -49.02
CA THR A 107 22.26 -35.42 -49.21
C THR A 107 21.55 -35.35 -47.87
N GLY A 108 21.08 -34.15 -47.52
CA GLY A 108 20.30 -33.90 -46.32
C GLY A 108 19.11 -34.85 -46.19
N SER A 109 18.88 -35.35 -44.97
CA SER A 109 17.86 -36.36 -44.67
C SER A 109 16.82 -35.79 -43.72
N LEU A 110 15.53 -36.03 -44.00
CA LEU A 110 14.43 -35.69 -43.10
C LEU A 110 13.62 -36.94 -42.76
N SER A 111 13.44 -37.19 -41.46
CA SER A 111 12.61 -38.26 -40.91
C SER A 111 11.49 -37.66 -40.08
N ALA A 112 10.26 -38.16 -40.25
CA ALA A 112 9.11 -37.78 -39.44
C ALA A 112 8.68 -38.97 -38.58
N SER A 113 8.56 -38.75 -37.28
CA SER A 113 8.15 -39.74 -36.29
C SER A 113 7.13 -39.15 -35.33
N LEU A 114 6.23 -39.98 -34.82
CA LEU A 114 5.09 -39.55 -34.02
C LEU A 114 5.05 -40.32 -32.70
N ASP A 115 4.90 -39.61 -31.58
CA ASP A 115 4.95 -40.21 -30.24
C ASP A 115 3.85 -41.26 -30.01
N GLN A 116 2.68 -41.15 -30.67
CA GLN A 116 1.53 -42.05 -30.48
C GLN A 116 0.73 -42.24 -31.78
N ALA A 117 0.75 -43.45 -32.35
CA ALA A 117 0.01 -43.79 -33.58
C ALA A 117 -1.53 -43.84 -33.40
N SER A 118 -2.03 -43.78 -32.16
CA SER A 118 -3.47 -43.72 -31.88
C SER A 118 -3.76 -42.95 -30.59
N VAL A 119 -4.72 -42.02 -30.66
CA VAL A 119 -4.99 -41.01 -29.63
C VAL A 119 -6.50 -40.72 -29.59
N PRO A 120 -7.12 -40.47 -28.42
CA PRO A 120 -8.53 -40.06 -28.34
C PRO A 120 -8.77 -38.67 -28.93
N VAL A 121 -9.95 -38.44 -29.52
CA VAL A 121 -10.34 -37.11 -30.05
C VAL A 121 -10.40 -36.04 -28.94
N GLY A 122 -9.89 -34.85 -29.26
CA GLY A 122 -9.55 -33.80 -28.30
C GLY A 122 -8.18 -34.00 -27.62
N GLY A 123 -7.48 -35.09 -27.94
CA GLY A 123 -6.12 -35.37 -27.49
C GLY A 123 -5.06 -34.61 -28.29
N VAL A 124 -3.84 -34.59 -27.74
CA VAL A 124 -2.69 -33.88 -28.32
C VAL A 124 -1.54 -34.84 -28.56
N VAL A 125 -0.84 -34.69 -29.69
CA VAL A 125 0.27 -35.56 -30.10
C VAL A 125 1.50 -34.72 -30.41
N TRP A 126 2.68 -35.29 -30.18
CA TRP A 126 3.94 -34.73 -30.66
C TRP A 126 4.36 -35.42 -31.96
N LEU A 127 4.57 -34.60 -32.99
CA LEU A 127 5.28 -34.95 -34.21
C LEU A 127 6.72 -34.46 -34.06
N THR A 128 7.68 -35.37 -34.18
CA THR A 128 9.12 -35.11 -34.12
C THR A 128 9.70 -35.26 -35.52
N LEU A 129 10.32 -34.19 -36.02
CA LEU A 129 11.00 -34.12 -37.31
C LEU A 129 12.51 -34.09 -37.07
N ASP A 130 13.18 -35.22 -37.26
CA ASP A 130 14.64 -35.32 -37.16
C ASP A 130 15.27 -35.03 -38.52
N TYR A 131 16.16 -34.03 -38.58
CA TYR A 131 16.72 -33.53 -39.83
C TYR A 131 18.26 -33.47 -39.80
N ARG A 132 18.87 -33.76 -40.95
CA ARG A 132 20.29 -33.50 -41.22
C ARG A 132 20.39 -32.59 -42.42
N LEU A 133 21.21 -31.56 -42.28
CA LEU A 133 21.48 -30.54 -43.28
C LEU A 133 22.87 -30.76 -43.89
N PRO A 134 23.05 -30.59 -45.22
CA PRO A 134 24.37 -30.66 -45.84
C PRO A 134 25.33 -29.63 -45.25
N GLU A 135 26.63 -29.93 -45.25
CA GLU A 135 27.66 -28.97 -44.82
C GLU A 135 27.51 -27.59 -45.51
N GLY A 136 27.56 -26.52 -44.70
CA GLY A 136 27.42 -25.13 -45.15
C GLY A 136 25.98 -24.59 -45.27
N SER A 137 24.97 -25.46 -45.29
CA SER A 137 23.56 -25.06 -45.43
C SER A 137 22.92 -24.51 -44.14
N ARG A 138 21.78 -23.82 -44.25
CA ARG A 138 21.07 -23.15 -43.13
C ARG A 138 19.54 -23.26 -43.25
N LEU A 139 18.85 -23.21 -42.11
CA LEU A 139 17.39 -22.99 -42.10
C LEU A 139 17.07 -21.49 -42.32
N PRO A 140 15.96 -21.16 -43.01
CA PRO A 140 15.43 -19.79 -43.05
C PRO A 140 14.84 -19.39 -41.69
N GLU A 141 14.80 -18.08 -41.39
CA GLU A 141 14.31 -17.56 -40.10
C GLU A 141 12.80 -17.80 -39.88
N ASN A 142 12.01 -17.69 -40.95
CA ASN A 142 10.59 -18.07 -40.96
C ASN A 142 10.46 -19.45 -41.63
N MET A 143 10.05 -20.46 -40.85
CA MET A 143 10.01 -21.85 -41.28
C MET A 143 8.58 -22.39 -41.32
N GLU A 144 7.98 -22.37 -42.51
CA GLU A 144 6.71 -23.04 -42.79
C GLU A 144 6.94 -24.54 -43.05
N VAL A 145 6.13 -25.39 -42.43
CA VAL A 145 6.20 -26.86 -42.54
C VAL A 145 4.94 -27.34 -43.27
N ASN A 146 5.11 -27.75 -44.52
CA ASN A 146 4.01 -28.09 -45.41
C ASN A 146 3.49 -29.52 -45.16
N GLY A 147 2.19 -29.74 -45.36
CA GLY A 147 1.56 -31.07 -45.30
C GLY A 147 0.94 -31.43 -43.95
N LEU A 148 0.72 -30.43 -43.08
CA LEU A 148 0.05 -30.56 -41.77
C LEU A 148 -1.28 -29.78 -41.71
N ASP A 149 -1.78 -29.37 -42.87
CA ASP A 149 -2.82 -28.35 -43.07
C ASP A 149 -4.19 -28.71 -42.45
N ASP A 150 -4.45 -30.01 -42.23
CA ASP A 150 -5.67 -30.54 -41.64
C ASP A 150 -5.67 -30.59 -40.10
N LEU A 151 -4.55 -30.32 -39.42
CA LEU A 151 -4.44 -30.44 -37.95
C LEU A 151 -4.05 -29.13 -37.26
N GLY A 152 -4.71 -28.83 -36.14
CA GLY A 152 -4.43 -27.65 -35.34
C GLY A 152 -3.05 -27.68 -34.68
N ILE A 153 -2.09 -26.92 -35.21
CA ILE A 153 -0.77 -26.72 -34.60
C ILE A 153 -0.92 -25.87 -33.32
N ILE A 154 -0.72 -26.49 -32.16
CA ILE A 154 -0.76 -25.81 -30.85
C ILE A 154 0.58 -25.10 -30.57
N LYS A 155 1.69 -25.75 -30.91
CA LYS A 155 3.04 -25.28 -30.56
C LYS A 155 4.11 -25.90 -31.45
N GLN A 156 5.12 -25.11 -31.81
CA GLN A 156 6.34 -25.58 -32.47
C GLN A 156 7.56 -25.29 -31.59
N ILE A 157 8.53 -26.21 -31.57
CA ILE A 157 9.80 -26.08 -30.85
C ILE A 157 10.90 -26.52 -31.80
N ILE A 158 11.75 -25.58 -32.22
CA ILE A 158 12.86 -25.82 -33.14
C ILE A 158 14.14 -26.01 -32.31
N ASN A 159 14.77 -27.17 -32.40
CA ASN A 159 16.10 -27.46 -31.87
C ASN A 159 17.06 -27.74 -33.05
N PRO A 160 18.40 -27.59 -32.86
CA PRO A 160 19.37 -28.08 -33.84
C PRO A 160 19.20 -29.58 -34.07
N GLY A 161 18.96 -29.98 -35.32
CA GLY A 161 18.74 -31.36 -35.75
C GLY A 161 17.35 -31.96 -35.46
N GLN A 162 16.49 -31.30 -34.68
CA GLN A 162 15.16 -31.82 -34.33
C GLN A 162 14.09 -30.72 -34.14
N ILE A 163 13.01 -30.77 -34.91
CA ILE A 163 11.80 -29.93 -34.70
C ILE A 163 10.74 -30.78 -34.01
N ARG A 164 10.05 -30.23 -33.00
CA ARG A 164 8.87 -30.85 -32.38
C ARG A 164 7.64 -29.98 -32.56
N ILE A 165 6.56 -30.57 -33.06
CA ILE A 165 5.28 -29.90 -33.34
C ILE A 165 4.21 -30.59 -32.51
N GLN A 166 3.45 -29.81 -31.74
CA GLN A 166 2.31 -30.27 -30.95
C GLN A 166 1.04 -30.09 -31.76
N LEU A 167 0.36 -31.19 -32.08
CA LEU A 167 -0.84 -31.24 -32.91
C LEU A 167 -2.07 -31.58 -32.06
N LEU A 168 -3.19 -30.89 -32.30
CA LEU A 168 -4.50 -31.25 -31.79
C LEU A 168 -5.19 -32.22 -32.75
N VAL A 169 -5.75 -33.31 -32.23
CA VAL A 169 -6.56 -34.27 -33.01
C VAL A 169 -8.03 -34.00 -32.71
N ASP A 170 -8.73 -33.33 -33.62
CA ASP A 170 -10.11 -32.84 -33.44
C ASP A 170 -11.19 -33.73 -34.10
N GLN A 171 -10.80 -34.54 -35.10
CA GLN A 171 -11.69 -35.42 -35.88
C GLN A 171 -11.50 -36.90 -35.52
N VAL A 172 -12.59 -37.70 -35.61
CA VAL A 172 -12.57 -39.15 -35.39
C VAL A 172 -12.21 -39.88 -36.69
N GLY A 173 -11.31 -40.87 -36.64
CA GLY A 173 -10.98 -41.74 -37.77
C GLY A 173 -9.48 -41.87 -38.06
N PRO A 174 -9.10 -42.54 -39.15
CA PRO A 174 -7.73 -42.54 -39.65
C PRO A 174 -7.43 -41.21 -40.35
N TRP A 175 -6.41 -40.50 -39.89
CA TRP A 175 -5.82 -39.35 -40.56
C TRP A 175 -4.42 -39.70 -41.09
N GLN A 176 -4.01 -39.08 -42.19
CA GLN A 176 -2.69 -39.24 -42.79
C GLN A 176 -2.21 -37.90 -43.34
N SER A 177 -1.00 -37.49 -42.97
CA SER A 177 -0.40 -36.25 -43.46
C SER A 177 -0.10 -36.31 -44.96
N ALA A 178 0.06 -35.14 -45.60
CA ALA A 178 0.81 -35.08 -46.86
C ALA A 178 2.31 -35.40 -46.60
N PRO A 179 3.14 -35.60 -47.64
CA PRO A 179 4.59 -35.71 -47.49
C PRO A 179 5.15 -34.44 -46.84
N ILE A 180 5.59 -34.56 -45.58
CA ILE A 180 5.99 -33.41 -44.76
C ILE A 180 7.26 -32.80 -45.36
N SER A 181 7.22 -31.52 -45.72
CA SER A 181 8.36 -30.86 -46.36
C SER A 181 8.60 -29.45 -45.87
N PHE A 182 9.87 -29.04 -45.85
CA PHE A 182 10.27 -27.67 -45.51
C PHE A 182 11.51 -27.23 -46.30
N PRO A 183 11.63 -25.94 -46.67
CA PRO A 183 12.81 -25.41 -47.35
C PRO A 183 14.02 -25.19 -46.42
N TYR A 184 15.22 -25.43 -46.96
CA TYR A 184 16.51 -25.03 -46.41
C TYR A 184 17.31 -24.26 -47.48
N LEU A 185 18.26 -23.45 -47.05
CA LEU A 185 19.17 -22.71 -47.93
C LEU A 185 20.47 -23.50 -48.08
N ASP A 186 20.86 -23.82 -49.31
CA ASP A 186 22.14 -24.49 -49.60
C ASP A 186 23.35 -23.57 -49.32
N ALA A 187 24.56 -24.07 -49.53
CA ALA A 187 25.80 -23.29 -49.36
C ALA A 187 25.91 -22.07 -50.31
N ASN A 188 25.10 -22.00 -51.36
CA ASN A 188 25.00 -20.91 -52.32
C ASN A 188 23.82 -19.94 -52.02
N GLY A 189 23.04 -20.20 -50.96
CA GLY A 189 21.86 -19.43 -50.59
C GLY A 189 20.59 -19.74 -51.39
N GLN A 190 20.56 -20.83 -52.16
CA GLN A 190 19.39 -21.26 -52.93
C GLN A 190 18.42 -22.11 -52.07
N PRO A 191 17.10 -21.90 -52.18
CA PRO A 191 16.11 -22.69 -51.46
C PRO A 191 15.93 -24.08 -52.08
N GLN A 192 16.23 -25.12 -51.31
CA GLN A 192 15.97 -26.53 -51.64
C GLN A 192 15.05 -27.13 -50.56
N PHE A 193 14.25 -28.13 -50.88
CA PHE A 193 13.33 -28.75 -49.92
C PHE A 193 13.88 -30.06 -49.37
N LEU A 194 13.71 -30.30 -48.07
CA LEU A 194 13.73 -31.64 -47.50
C LEU A 194 12.30 -32.19 -47.44
N THR A 195 12.13 -33.50 -47.65
CA THR A 195 10.84 -34.18 -47.63
C THR A 195 10.91 -35.47 -46.83
N ALA A 196 9.97 -35.68 -45.92
CA ALA A 196 9.71 -36.92 -45.20
C ALA A 196 8.50 -37.67 -45.78
N PRO A 197 8.40 -38.99 -45.56
CA PRO A 197 7.20 -39.76 -45.88
C PRO A 197 5.99 -39.30 -45.04
N PRO A 198 4.76 -39.47 -45.55
CA PRO A 198 3.51 -39.31 -44.79
C PRO A 198 3.48 -40.05 -43.45
N VAL A 199 2.86 -39.44 -42.44
CA VAL A 199 2.63 -39.99 -41.09
C VAL A 199 1.14 -40.21 -40.88
N SER A 200 0.74 -41.34 -40.28
CA SER A 200 -0.67 -41.68 -40.02
C SER A 200 -1.02 -41.74 -38.53
N ILE A 201 -2.24 -41.34 -38.18
CA ILE A 201 -2.78 -41.32 -36.81
C ILE A 201 -4.18 -41.93 -36.80
N GLN A 202 -4.48 -42.82 -35.86
CA GLN A 202 -5.84 -43.35 -35.65
C GLN A 202 -6.52 -42.65 -34.47
N ALA A 203 -7.40 -41.70 -34.76
CA ALA A 203 -8.16 -40.95 -33.78
C ALA A 203 -9.36 -41.75 -33.25
N ILE A 204 -9.34 -42.11 -31.96
CA ILE A 204 -10.37 -42.92 -31.30
C ILE A 204 -11.47 -42.03 -30.70
N SER A 205 -12.72 -42.46 -30.83
CA SER A 205 -13.85 -41.78 -30.14
C SER A 205 -13.79 -42.00 -28.63
N ASN A 206 -13.98 -40.93 -27.86
CA ASN A 206 -14.13 -41.01 -26.40
C ASN A 206 -15.50 -41.56 -25.95
N LEU A 207 -16.44 -41.80 -26.88
CA LEU A 207 -17.65 -42.55 -26.58
C LEU A 207 -17.27 -44.01 -26.34
N SER A 208 -17.70 -44.57 -25.21
CA SER A 208 -17.57 -46.01 -24.97
C SER A 208 -18.29 -46.79 -26.07
N ALA A 209 -17.84 -48.03 -26.34
CA ALA A 209 -18.40 -48.91 -27.38
C ALA A 209 -19.87 -49.36 -27.16
N LYS A 210 -20.57 -48.71 -26.23
CA LYS A 210 -21.98 -48.86 -25.86
C LYS A 210 -22.66 -47.49 -25.88
N ALA A 211 -22.42 -46.69 -26.92
CA ALA A 211 -23.04 -45.37 -27.08
C ALA A 211 -24.58 -45.43 -27.07
N GLU A 212 -25.16 -46.55 -27.54
CA GLU A 212 -26.60 -46.83 -27.49
C GLU A 212 -27.14 -47.09 -26.07
N GLU A 213 -26.29 -47.51 -25.12
CA GLU A 213 -26.65 -47.69 -23.71
C GLU A 213 -26.43 -46.41 -22.87
N ALA A 214 -25.84 -45.36 -23.46
CA ALA A 214 -25.50 -44.11 -22.79
C ALA A 214 -26.74 -43.22 -22.58
N GLN A 215 -27.68 -43.68 -21.75
CA GLN A 215 -28.89 -42.94 -21.39
C GLN A 215 -28.53 -41.54 -20.89
N LEU A 216 -29.09 -40.52 -21.55
CA LEU A 216 -28.90 -39.13 -21.16
C LEU A 216 -29.39 -38.93 -19.72
N ARG A 217 -28.55 -38.32 -18.88
CA ARG A 217 -28.92 -38.01 -17.50
C ARG A 217 -30.13 -37.06 -17.51
N PRO A 218 -31.13 -37.28 -16.64
CA PRO A 218 -32.28 -36.39 -16.57
C PRO A 218 -31.84 -34.96 -16.25
N ILE A 219 -32.47 -33.99 -16.92
CA ILE A 219 -32.27 -32.57 -16.67
C ILE A 219 -32.58 -32.31 -15.19
N ARG A 220 -31.67 -31.62 -14.50
CA ARG A 220 -31.82 -31.27 -13.08
C ARG A 220 -32.35 -29.85 -12.97
N ASP A 221 -33.35 -29.68 -12.11
CA ASP A 221 -33.89 -28.35 -11.77
C ASP A 221 -32.85 -27.44 -11.10
N ILE A 222 -33.10 -26.14 -11.22
CA ILE A 222 -32.31 -25.09 -10.59
C ILE A 222 -32.51 -25.18 -9.07
N VAL A 223 -31.44 -25.51 -8.34
CA VAL A 223 -31.47 -25.54 -6.86
C VAL A 223 -31.76 -24.13 -6.33
N PRO A 224 -32.82 -23.93 -5.52
CA PRO A 224 -33.15 -22.61 -5.00
C PRO A 224 -32.07 -22.11 -4.05
N VAL A 225 -31.47 -20.96 -4.37
CA VAL A 225 -30.43 -20.34 -3.54
C VAL A 225 -31.07 -19.80 -2.26
N GLN A 226 -30.70 -20.37 -1.11
CA GLN A 226 -31.15 -19.90 0.19
C GLN A 226 -30.62 -18.48 0.48
N SER A 227 -31.45 -17.62 1.07
CA SER A 227 -31.15 -16.20 1.22
C SER A 227 -30.07 -15.94 2.26
N ILE A 228 -28.82 -15.86 1.79
CA ILE A 228 -27.60 -15.59 2.57
C ILE A 228 -27.74 -14.35 3.47
N TRP A 229 -28.55 -13.37 3.03
CA TRP A 229 -28.89 -12.14 3.74
C TRP A 229 -29.44 -12.36 5.15
N GLN A 230 -30.14 -13.48 5.42
CA GLN A 230 -30.68 -13.76 6.76
C GLN A 230 -29.57 -13.90 7.82
N SER A 231 -28.44 -14.51 7.47
CA SER A 231 -27.29 -14.62 8.37
C SER A 231 -26.61 -13.27 8.59
N TYR A 232 -26.54 -12.41 7.57
CA TYR A 232 -25.97 -11.05 7.69
C TYR A 232 -26.88 -10.07 8.43
N LEU A 233 -28.20 -10.27 8.42
CA LEU A 233 -29.16 -9.39 9.08
C LEU A 233 -28.93 -9.29 10.60
N LEU A 234 -28.56 -10.40 11.25
CA LEU A 234 -28.19 -10.43 12.66
C LEU A 234 -26.89 -9.63 12.95
N TRP A 235 -25.88 -9.73 12.08
CA TRP A 235 -24.65 -8.95 12.18
C TRP A 235 -24.89 -7.46 11.94
N LEU A 236 -25.77 -7.11 11.00
CA LEU A 236 -26.17 -5.73 10.73
C LEU A 236 -26.92 -5.14 11.93
N ALA A 237 -27.87 -5.88 12.52
CA ALA A 237 -28.57 -5.47 13.74
C ALA A 237 -27.61 -5.26 14.92
N ALA A 238 -26.64 -6.17 15.12
CA ALA A 238 -25.61 -6.05 16.15
C ALA A 238 -24.69 -4.82 15.92
N PHE A 239 -24.32 -4.53 14.67
CA PHE A 239 -23.54 -3.35 14.30
C PHE A 239 -24.32 -2.05 14.56
N ILE A 240 -25.59 -1.98 14.17
CA ILE A 240 -26.47 -0.83 14.44
C ILE A 240 -26.62 -0.61 15.96
N ALA A 241 -26.83 -1.68 16.74
CA ALA A 241 -26.89 -1.60 18.20
C ALA A 241 -25.58 -1.07 18.81
N LEU A 242 -24.41 -1.53 18.33
CA LEU A 242 -23.10 -1.04 18.76
C LEU A 242 -22.90 0.45 18.44
N VAL A 243 -23.31 0.89 17.24
CA VAL A 243 -23.26 2.31 16.83
C VAL A 243 -24.18 3.17 17.70
N LEU A 244 -25.40 2.71 18.00
CA LEU A 244 -26.34 3.40 18.89
C LEU A 244 -25.82 3.50 20.33
N ILE A 245 -25.19 2.44 20.85
CA ILE A 245 -24.52 2.46 22.16
C ILE A 245 -23.35 3.45 22.15
N GLY A 246 -22.53 3.44 21.09
CA GLY A 246 -21.42 4.39 20.92
C GLY A 246 -21.88 5.84 20.87
N LEU A 247 -22.94 6.13 20.11
CA LEU A 247 -23.57 7.46 20.06
C LEU A 247 -24.17 7.85 21.42
N GLY A 248 -24.87 6.94 22.09
CA GLY A 248 -25.46 7.17 23.41
C GLY A 248 -24.41 7.48 24.48
N LEU A 249 -23.31 6.72 24.51
CA LEU A 249 -22.16 6.97 25.39
C LEU A 249 -21.45 8.29 25.05
N PHE A 250 -21.28 8.61 23.76
CA PHE A 250 -20.71 9.89 23.33
C PHE A 250 -21.60 11.08 23.72
N TRP A 251 -22.92 10.97 23.55
CA TRP A 251 -23.88 12.01 23.94
C TRP A 251 -23.96 12.17 25.46
N TRP A 252 -23.92 11.05 26.21
CA TRP A 252 -23.85 11.07 27.67
C TRP A 252 -22.56 11.71 28.17
N TYR A 253 -21.40 11.32 27.61
CA TYR A 253 -20.11 11.93 27.93
C TYR A 253 -20.06 13.42 27.58
N LYS A 254 -20.59 13.81 26.42
CA LYS A 254 -20.74 15.22 26.03
C LYS A 254 -21.69 15.98 26.97
N ARG A 255 -22.76 15.33 27.48
CA ARG A 255 -23.69 15.92 28.46
C ARG A 255 -23.10 16.01 29.87
N GLN A 256 -22.16 15.13 30.23
CA GLN A 256 -21.33 15.27 31.44
C GLN A 256 -20.30 16.42 31.27
N GLN A 257 -19.86 16.70 30.04
CA GLN A 257 -18.98 17.83 29.72
C GLN A 257 -19.71 19.17 29.50
N THR A 258 -21.01 19.19 29.18
CA THR A 258 -21.79 20.44 29.27
C THR A 258 -21.93 20.82 30.75
N PRO A 259 -21.43 22.00 31.18
CA PRO A 259 -21.14 22.26 32.59
C PRO A 259 -22.37 22.67 33.42
N ALA A 260 -23.39 21.81 33.48
CA ALA A 260 -24.51 21.95 34.41
C ALA A 260 -24.10 21.78 35.90
N ALA A 261 -22.83 21.41 36.16
CA ALA A 261 -22.30 21.12 37.49
C ALA A 261 -20.95 21.81 37.82
N LEU A 262 -20.49 22.80 37.03
CA LEU A 262 -19.34 23.64 37.43
C LEU A 262 -19.73 24.81 38.37
N ALA A 263 -21.00 24.86 38.78
CA ALA A 263 -21.61 25.94 39.56
C ALA A 263 -21.14 26.06 41.02
N GLN A 264 -20.25 25.19 41.52
CA GLN A 264 -19.83 25.19 42.94
C GLN A 264 -18.32 25.19 43.22
N TYR A 265 -17.44 24.95 42.23
CA TYR A 265 -15.98 24.99 42.45
C TYR A 265 -15.16 25.67 41.33
N THR A 266 -15.81 26.42 40.44
CA THR A 266 -15.08 27.38 39.59
C THR A 266 -14.78 28.63 40.42
N GLU A 267 -13.49 28.92 40.67
CA GLU A 267 -13.07 30.18 41.30
C GLU A 267 -13.62 31.36 40.49
N PRO A 268 -14.38 32.31 41.10
CA PRO A 268 -14.97 33.42 40.37
C PRO A 268 -13.93 34.18 39.52
N PRO A 269 -14.23 34.51 38.25
CA PRO A 269 -13.25 35.08 37.33
C PRO A 269 -12.48 36.30 37.85
N GLU A 270 -13.15 37.14 38.65
CA GLU A 270 -12.54 38.28 39.33
C GLU A 270 -11.43 37.85 40.31
N ILE A 271 -11.71 36.85 41.16
CA ILE A 271 -10.77 36.36 42.17
C ILE A 271 -9.57 35.72 41.47
N ARG A 272 -9.83 34.89 40.45
CA ARG A 272 -8.79 34.29 39.62
C ARG A 272 -7.88 35.35 38.97
N ALA A 273 -8.46 36.33 38.26
CA ALA A 273 -7.68 37.38 37.60
C ALA A 273 -6.91 38.27 38.59
N ARG A 274 -7.52 38.64 39.73
CA ARG A 274 -6.86 39.39 40.82
C ARG A 274 -5.78 38.58 41.55
N ARG A 275 -5.83 37.25 41.51
CA ARG A 275 -4.77 36.37 42.01
C ARG A 275 -3.63 36.28 41.00
N GLU A 276 -3.94 36.05 39.73
CA GLU A 276 -2.93 35.98 38.65
C GLU A 276 -2.17 37.31 38.47
N LEU A 277 -2.85 38.48 38.52
CA LEU A 277 -2.18 39.79 38.48
C LEU A 277 -1.26 40.04 39.69
N ARG A 278 -1.67 39.64 40.91
CA ARG A 278 -0.80 39.73 42.11
C ARG A 278 0.38 38.76 42.03
N GLY A 279 0.17 37.58 41.45
CA GLY A 279 1.23 36.61 41.16
C GLY A 279 2.21 37.08 40.06
N LEU A 280 1.75 37.89 39.11
CA LEU A 280 2.60 38.49 38.07
C LEU A 280 3.56 39.54 38.66
N ASP A 281 3.05 40.39 39.56
CA ASP A 281 3.86 41.40 40.24
C ASP A 281 4.87 40.77 41.22
N SER A 282 4.47 39.78 42.02
CA SER A 282 5.38 39.10 42.96
C SER A 282 6.51 38.31 42.27
N GLN A 283 6.31 37.86 41.03
CA GLN A 283 7.37 37.25 40.22
C GLN A 283 8.49 38.24 39.81
N ARG A 284 8.26 39.55 39.93
CA ARG A 284 9.21 40.64 39.64
C ARG A 284 9.90 40.52 38.28
N TYR A 285 9.14 40.23 37.22
CA TYR A 285 9.71 40.12 35.86
C TYR A 285 10.24 41.46 35.33
N PHE A 286 9.57 42.56 35.67
CA PHE A 286 9.88 43.90 35.20
C PHE A 286 11.24 44.35 35.77
N GLU A 287 11.41 44.20 37.08
CA GLU A 287 12.60 44.52 37.86
C GLU A 287 13.80 43.63 37.51
N LYS A 288 13.55 42.44 36.93
CA LYS A 288 14.57 41.53 36.36
C LYS A 288 14.87 41.83 34.87
N GLY A 289 14.46 43.00 34.36
CA GLY A 289 14.65 43.41 32.96
C GLY A 289 13.80 42.64 31.93
N ARG A 290 12.94 41.70 32.35
CA ARG A 290 12.12 40.86 31.46
C ARG A 290 10.78 41.52 31.12
N VAL A 291 10.83 42.81 30.78
CA VAL A 291 9.66 43.70 30.56
C VAL A 291 8.71 43.14 29.48
N LYS A 292 9.23 42.62 28.35
CA LYS A 292 8.40 41.93 27.35
C LYS A 292 7.63 40.73 27.90
N LYS A 293 8.25 39.91 28.77
CA LYS A 293 7.55 38.76 29.40
C LYS A 293 6.47 39.24 30.37
N TYR A 294 6.75 40.31 31.11
CA TYR A 294 5.75 40.92 32.00
C TYR A 294 4.50 41.34 31.23
N TYR A 295 4.64 42.14 30.16
CA TYR A 295 3.48 42.62 29.38
C TYR A 295 2.80 41.53 28.55
N PHE A 296 3.52 40.50 28.10
CA PHE A 296 2.91 39.31 27.50
C PHE A 296 1.90 38.67 28.45
N VAL A 297 2.35 38.28 29.65
CA VAL A 297 1.51 37.61 30.66
C VAL A 297 0.41 38.53 31.19
N PHE A 298 0.70 39.82 31.40
CA PHE A 298 -0.31 40.84 31.74
C PHE A 298 -1.48 40.83 30.73
N SER A 299 -1.15 40.91 29.44
CA SER A 299 -2.15 40.93 28.37
C SER A 299 -2.90 39.60 28.21
N GLU A 300 -2.28 38.47 28.58
CA GLU A 300 -2.89 37.14 28.59
C GLU A 300 -3.90 36.99 29.75
N ILE A 301 -3.58 37.50 30.95
CA ILE A 301 -4.52 37.52 32.09
C ILE A 301 -5.75 38.38 31.75
N LEU A 302 -5.54 39.55 31.15
CA LEU A 302 -6.64 40.46 30.80
C LEU A 302 -7.55 39.90 29.71
N ARG A 303 -6.99 39.30 28.65
CA ARG A 303 -7.79 38.66 27.59
C ARG A 303 -8.62 37.47 28.12
N ARG A 304 -8.00 36.56 28.89
CA ARG A 304 -8.72 35.40 29.48
C ARG A 304 -9.77 35.83 30.51
N TYR A 305 -9.57 36.94 31.23
CA TYR A 305 -10.61 37.51 32.08
C TYR A 305 -11.80 38.00 31.24
N LEU A 306 -11.57 38.82 30.20
CA LEU A 306 -12.63 39.35 29.34
C LEU A 306 -13.45 38.22 28.68
N GLU A 307 -12.77 37.20 28.17
CA GLU A 307 -13.38 35.99 27.62
C GLU A 307 -14.35 35.32 28.62
N SER A 308 -13.90 35.12 29.85
CA SER A 308 -14.71 34.49 30.90
C SER A 308 -15.92 35.31 31.39
N ILE A 309 -15.99 36.61 31.07
CA ILE A 309 -17.12 37.48 31.46
C ILE A 309 -17.99 37.97 30.29
N ARG A 310 -17.54 37.81 29.03
CA ARG A 310 -18.29 38.20 27.82
C ARG A 310 -18.55 37.05 26.83
N ASN A 311 -18.05 35.85 27.11
CA ASN A 311 -18.35 34.61 26.39
C ASN A 311 -18.02 34.66 24.87
N PHE A 312 -16.90 35.30 24.52
CA PHE A 312 -16.28 35.27 23.20
C PHE A 312 -14.76 35.05 23.37
N PRO A 313 -14.04 34.42 22.40
CA PRO A 313 -12.66 33.96 22.57
C PRO A 313 -11.63 35.11 22.54
N ALA A 314 -11.65 35.97 23.55
CA ALA A 314 -10.81 37.14 23.63
C ALA A 314 -9.31 36.81 23.80
N ALA A 315 -8.93 35.59 24.20
CA ALA A 315 -7.54 35.13 24.18
C ALA A 315 -6.99 34.86 22.77
N GLU A 316 -7.86 34.54 21.81
CA GLU A 316 -7.49 34.24 20.42
C GLU A 316 -7.54 35.47 19.51
N PHE A 317 -8.34 36.49 19.89
CA PHE A 317 -8.54 37.71 19.11
C PHE A 317 -7.39 38.74 19.23
N THR A 318 -7.12 39.45 18.13
CA THR A 318 -6.31 40.67 18.11
C THR A 318 -6.99 41.78 18.91
N THR A 319 -6.23 42.79 19.35
CA THR A 319 -6.78 43.91 20.15
C THR A 319 -7.79 44.74 19.35
N GLU A 320 -7.63 44.79 18.03
CA GLU A 320 -8.51 45.41 17.05
C GLU A 320 -9.80 44.60 16.81
N GLU A 321 -9.77 43.28 17.02
CA GLU A 321 -10.98 42.43 17.03
C GLU A 321 -11.73 42.55 18.36
N ILE A 322 -11.01 42.51 19.49
CA ILE A 322 -11.59 42.74 20.82
C ILE A 322 -12.28 44.11 20.88
N ALA A 323 -11.64 45.17 20.36
CA ALA A 323 -12.21 46.52 20.32
C ALA A 323 -13.50 46.61 19.47
N ARG A 324 -13.66 45.76 18.44
CA ARG A 324 -14.89 45.66 17.63
C ARG A 324 -15.95 44.76 18.26
N HIS A 325 -15.56 43.78 19.08
CA HIS A 325 -16.48 42.83 19.71
C HIS A 325 -17.06 43.33 21.04
N ILE A 326 -16.37 44.24 21.73
CA ILE A 326 -16.84 44.87 22.97
C ILE A 326 -18.12 45.68 22.74
N ARG A 327 -19.17 45.31 23.48
CA ARG A 327 -20.46 46.02 23.51
C ARG A 327 -20.61 46.93 24.74
N ALA A 328 -20.14 46.48 25.90
CA ALA A 328 -20.25 47.25 27.14
C ALA A 328 -19.18 48.34 27.21
N GLU A 329 -19.61 49.59 27.45
CA GLU A 329 -18.71 50.75 27.40
C GLU A 329 -17.60 50.71 28.46
N GLN A 330 -17.83 50.01 29.58
CA GLN A 330 -16.83 49.80 30.62
C GLN A 330 -15.63 48.96 30.14
N ASP A 331 -15.85 47.98 29.27
CA ASP A 331 -14.77 47.13 28.75
C ASP A 331 -13.86 47.90 27.79
N ARG A 332 -14.32 49.01 27.21
CA ARG A 332 -13.45 49.90 26.40
C ARG A 332 -12.27 50.44 27.19
N LYS A 333 -12.37 50.53 28.53
CA LYS A 333 -11.25 50.88 29.43
C LYS A 333 -10.09 49.87 29.37
N LEU A 334 -10.35 48.64 28.91
CA LEU A 334 -9.34 47.59 28.75
C LEU A 334 -8.50 47.76 27.47
N ILE A 335 -9.07 48.38 26.42
CA ILE A 335 -8.40 48.50 25.11
C ILE A 335 -7.08 49.27 25.20
N PRO A 336 -6.98 50.44 25.86
CA PRO A 336 -5.69 51.13 26.04
C PRO A 336 -4.63 50.30 26.78
N LEU A 337 -5.03 49.41 27.71
CA LEU A 337 -4.11 48.52 28.43
C LEU A 337 -3.59 47.38 27.56
N LEU A 338 -4.45 46.83 26.69
CA LEU A 338 -4.05 45.83 25.71
C LEU A 338 -3.14 46.44 24.63
N GLN A 339 -3.50 47.62 24.11
CA GLN A 339 -2.67 48.38 23.15
C GLN A 339 -1.30 48.71 23.73
N GLN A 340 -1.24 49.21 24.98
CA GLN A 340 0.02 49.46 25.69
C GLN A 340 0.86 48.19 25.81
N ALA A 341 0.24 47.05 26.16
CA ALA A 341 0.96 45.78 26.26
C ALA A 341 1.48 45.28 24.90
N ASP A 342 0.70 45.44 23.83
CA ASP A 342 1.09 45.04 22.48
C ASP A 342 2.21 45.93 21.91
N LEU A 343 2.22 47.24 22.21
CA LEU A 343 3.37 48.12 21.93
C LEU A 343 4.67 47.61 22.60
N VAL A 344 4.61 47.20 23.88
CA VAL A 344 5.78 46.65 24.57
C VAL A 344 6.22 45.29 24.00
N LYS A 345 5.28 44.44 23.62
CA LYS A 345 5.57 43.13 23.01
C LYS A 345 6.27 43.27 21.65
N PHE A 346 5.78 44.17 20.80
CA PHE A 346 6.12 44.19 19.37
C PHE A 346 6.92 45.40 18.87
N ALA A 347 6.83 46.56 19.54
CA ALA A 347 7.46 47.81 19.12
C ALA A 347 8.64 48.25 20.02
N ASP A 348 9.17 47.33 20.83
CA ASP A 348 10.35 47.51 21.72
C ASP A 348 10.26 48.71 22.69
N THR A 349 9.04 49.18 23.00
CA THR A 349 8.86 50.26 23.97
C THR A 349 9.14 49.79 25.40
N VAL A 350 9.90 50.58 26.15
CA VAL A 350 10.23 50.32 27.56
C VAL A 350 9.48 51.32 28.44
N PRO A 351 8.32 50.97 29.03
CA PRO A 351 7.60 51.85 29.93
C PRO A 351 8.35 52.02 31.25
N THR A 352 8.01 53.08 31.99
CA THR A 352 8.58 53.36 33.32
C THR A 352 7.94 52.46 34.40
N GLN A 353 8.62 52.30 35.54
CA GLN A 353 8.07 51.62 36.72
C GLN A 353 6.71 52.23 37.15
N ALA A 354 6.62 53.57 37.16
CA ALA A 354 5.39 54.28 37.47
C ALA A 354 4.24 53.91 36.49
N ARG A 355 4.55 53.71 35.20
CA ARG A 355 3.54 53.26 34.23
C ARG A 355 3.13 51.81 34.43
N LYS A 356 4.07 50.91 34.76
CA LYS A 356 3.76 49.51 35.16
C LYS A 356 2.82 49.48 36.38
N GLU A 357 3.03 50.36 37.35
CA GLU A 357 2.16 50.48 38.54
C GLU A 357 0.78 51.08 38.20
N GLU A 358 0.72 52.06 37.30
CA GLU A 358 -0.54 52.59 36.73
C GLU A 358 -1.33 51.52 35.95
N ASP A 359 -0.67 50.76 35.07
CA ASP A 359 -1.28 49.70 34.27
C ASP A 359 -1.87 48.59 35.16
N ILE A 360 -1.16 48.15 36.22
CA ILE A 360 -1.71 47.22 37.24
C ILE A 360 -2.93 47.83 37.92
N LYS A 361 -2.84 49.09 38.36
CA LYS A 361 -3.90 49.77 39.11
C LYS A 361 -5.16 49.92 38.26
N ALA A 362 -5.02 50.26 36.98
CA ALA A 362 -6.09 50.34 36.00
C ALA A 362 -6.72 48.96 35.73
N ALA A 363 -5.91 47.92 35.55
CA ALA A 363 -6.40 46.54 35.38
C ALA A 363 -7.22 46.05 36.60
N LEU A 364 -6.71 46.27 37.82
CA LEU A 364 -7.41 45.88 39.06
C LEU A 364 -8.67 46.73 39.32
N ALA A 365 -8.70 47.98 38.87
CA ALA A 365 -9.89 48.83 38.93
C ALA A 365 -10.96 48.40 37.93
N TYR A 366 -10.56 48.07 36.69
CA TYR A 366 -11.46 47.52 35.67
C TYR A 366 -12.12 46.22 36.16
N ILE A 367 -11.31 45.22 36.55
CA ILE A 367 -11.79 43.90 37.00
C ILE A 367 -12.82 44.01 38.14
N ARG A 368 -12.62 44.97 39.08
CA ARG A 368 -13.57 45.24 40.16
C ARG A 368 -14.85 45.93 39.69
N GLN A 369 -14.77 46.84 38.73
CA GLN A 369 -15.95 47.50 38.17
C GLN A 369 -16.80 46.50 37.39
N SER A 370 -16.18 45.69 36.52
CA SER A 370 -16.89 44.70 35.70
C SER A 370 -17.49 43.57 36.55
N SER A 371 -16.84 43.13 37.64
CA SER A 371 -17.44 42.13 38.54
C SER A 371 -18.60 42.67 39.36
N ALA A 372 -18.50 43.90 39.87
CA ALA A 372 -19.58 44.54 40.61
C ALA A 372 -20.84 44.71 39.75
N GLN A 373 -20.68 45.09 38.46
CA GLN A 373 -21.82 45.15 37.56
C GLN A 373 -22.35 43.77 37.14
N LEU A 374 -21.50 42.76 36.92
CA LEU A 374 -21.97 41.40 36.66
C LEU A 374 -22.83 40.85 37.82
N ALA A 375 -22.55 41.26 39.06
CA ALA A 375 -23.38 40.93 40.22
C ALA A 375 -24.72 41.70 40.24
N SER A 376 -24.77 42.98 39.85
CA SER A 376 -26.04 43.71 39.74
C SER A 376 -26.91 43.20 38.58
N ASP A 377 -26.30 42.88 37.45
CA ASP A 377 -26.99 42.45 36.23
C ASP A 377 -27.60 41.04 36.42
N GLN A 378 -27.01 40.20 37.27
CA GLN A 378 -27.61 38.91 37.70
C GLN A 378 -28.60 39.04 38.87
N GLY A 379 -28.56 40.14 39.64
CA GLY A 379 -29.49 40.41 40.73
C GLY A 379 -30.87 40.92 40.31
N ASN A 380 -31.02 41.37 39.05
CA ASN A 380 -32.27 41.90 38.48
C ASN A 380 -32.96 40.91 37.51
N GLY A 381 -32.89 39.61 37.80
CA GLY A 381 -33.70 38.60 37.10
C GLY A 381 -35.20 38.76 37.39
N PRO A 382 -36.11 38.38 36.47
CA PRO A 382 -37.53 38.72 36.59
C PRO A 382 -38.28 37.82 37.58
N ASP A 383 -38.61 38.39 38.75
CA ASP A 383 -39.76 37.95 39.54
C ASP A 383 -41.05 38.63 39.03
N GLN A 384 -42.17 37.91 39.15
CA GLN A 384 -43.55 38.36 38.91
C GLN A 384 -43.96 38.71 37.46
N GLU A 385 -44.30 37.66 36.70
CA GLU A 385 -45.54 37.68 35.92
C GLU A 385 -46.30 36.36 36.17
N VAL A 386 -47.23 36.38 37.13
CA VAL A 386 -48.15 35.27 37.42
C VAL A 386 -49.53 35.68 36.89
N PRO A 387 -50.11 34.98 35.90
CA PRO A 387 -51.45 35.27 35.43
C PRO A 387 -52.49 34.78 36.46
N GLU A 388 -53.53 35.59 36.69
CA GLU A 388 -54.78 35.21 37.37
C GLU A 388 -55.73 34.47 36.42
#